data_AF-A0A967I9K2-F1
#
_entry.id   AF-A0A967I9K2-F1
#
_cell.length_a   1.000
_cell.length_b   1.000
_cell.length_c   1.000
_cell.angle_alpha   90.00
_cell.angle_beta   90.00
_cell.angle_gamma   90.00
#
_symmetry.space_group_name_H-M   'P 1'
#
loop_
_entity.id
_entity.type
_entity.pdbx_description
1 polymer ?
#
loop_
_entity_poly.entity_id
_entity_poly.type
_entity_poly.pdbx_seq_one_letter_code
_entity_poly.pdbx_strand_id
1 'polypeptide(L)' 'VKDIIAYLRLVHNPSDEASLGRVINTPRRKIGNKTLVDLRTLALNENTSMGLVALDLGKGPESEY' A
#
# COMPACT_ATOMS: atom_id res chain seq x y z
N VAL A 1 -0.19 11.27 -16.55
CA VAL A 1 0.60 12.16 -15.63
C VAL A 1 0.31 11.89 -14.17
N LYS A 2 -0.95 11.94 -13.71
CA LYS A 2 -1.30 11.80 -12.28
C LYS A 2 -0.80 10.51 -11.63
N ASP A 3 -0.79 9.39 -12.34
CA ASP A 3 -0.33 8.11 -11.79
C ASP A 3 1.18 8.09 -11.58
N ILE A 4 1.95 8.68 -12.50
CA ILE A 4 3.41 8.84 -12.36
C ILE A 4 3.72 9.69 -11.12
N ILE A 5 2.97 10.78 -10.90
CA ILE A 5 3.13 11.60 -9.69
C ILE A 5 2.81 10.79 -8.44
N ALA A 6 1.74 9.98 -8.46
CA ALA A 6 1.38 9.13 -7.34
C ALA A 6 2.48 8.09 -7.03
N TYR A 7 3.09 7.49 -8.06
CA TYR A 7 4.25 6.62 -7.87
C TYR A 7 5.43 7.33 -7.22
N LEU A 8 5.81 8.50 -7.72
CA LEU A 8 6.94 9.27 -7.17
C LEU A 8 6.66 9.69 -5.72
N ARG A 9 5.42 10.07 -5.41
CA ARG A 9 5.00 10.38 -4.04
C ARG A 9 5.14 9.19 -3.10
N LEU A 10 4.80 7.98 -3.55
CA LEU A 10 4.94 6.77 -2.74
C LEU A 10 6.39 6.38 -2.47
N VAL A 11 7.28 6.59 -3.45
CA VAL A 11 8.72 6.38 -3.24
C VAL A 11 9.25 7.33 -2.15
N HIS A 12 8.80 8.58 -2.14
CA HIS A 12 9.20 9.57 -1.14
C HIS A 12 8.48 9.40 0.20
N ASN A 13 7.20 9.03 0.18
CA ASN A 13 6.31 8.90 1.33
C ASN A 13 5.39 7.69 1.16
N PRO A 14 5.77 6.51 1.68
CA PRO A 14 4.94 5.31 1.65
C PRO A 14 3.60 5.48 2.39
N SER A 15 3.48 6.46 3.29
CA SER A 15 2.24 6.73 4.04
C SER A 15 1.21 7.57 3.28
N ASP A 16 1.45 7.93 2.02
CA ASP A 16 0.47 8.63 1.19
C ASP A 16 -0.64 7.67 0.69
N GLU A 17 -1.68 7.53 1.50
CA GLU A 17 -2.85 6.67 1.23
C GLU A 17 -3.59 7.02 -0.06
N ALA A 18 -3.66 8.30 -0.41
CA ALA A 18 -4.37 8.75 -1.60
C ALA A 18 -3.60 8.37 -2.88
N SER A 19 -2.27 8.51 -2.85
CA SER A 19 -1.42 8.06 -3.93
C SER A 19 -1.42 6.53 -4.02
N LEU A 20 -1.36 5.82 -2.89
CA LEU A 20 -1.41 4.35 -2.85
C LEU A 20 -2.70 3.81 -3.46
N GLY A 21 -3.86 4.27 -2.98
CA GLY A 21 -5.17 3.82 -3.48
C GLY A 21 -5.35 4.04 -5.00
N ARG A 22 -4.67 5.04 -5.58
CA ARG A 22 -4.71 5.30 -7.02
C ARG A 22 -3.89 4.28 -7.82
N VAL A 23 -2.69 3.91 -7.36
CA VAL A 23 -1.73 3.14 -8.17
C VAL A 23 -1.51 1.70 -7.69
N ILE A 24 -2.05 1.32 -6.53
CA ILE A 24 -1.83 0.00 -5.92
C ILE A 24 -2.18 -1.16 -6.87
N ASN A 25 -3.23 -1.03 -7.67
CA ASN A 25 -3.63 -2.05 -8.65
C ASN A 25 -3.46 -1.61 -10.12
N THR A 26 -2.60 -0.63 -10.38
CA THR A 26 -2.27 -0.14 -11.72
C THR A 26 -0.77 -0.23 -11.92
N PRO A 27 -0.20 -0.95 -12.91
CA PRO A 27 -0.86 -1.95 -13.76
C PRO A 27 -1.51 -3.04 -12.89
N ARG A 28 -2.42 -3.84 -13.49
CA ARG A 28 -3.22 -4.82 -12.72
C ARG A 28 -2.33 -5.82 -11.98
N ARG A 29 -2.39 -5.79 -10.64
CA ARG A 29 -1.69 -6.71 -9.71
C ARG A 29 -2.60 -7.76 -9.08
N LYS A 30 -3.86 -7.84 -9.55
CA LYS A 30 -4.92 -8.70 -8.98
C LYS A 30 -5.24 -8.38 -7.50
N ILE A 31 -5.00 -7.14 -7.07
CA ILE A 31 -5.37 -6.66 -5.74
C ILE A 31 -6.85 -6.29 -5.77
N GLY A 32 -7.67 -7.08 -5.08
CA GLY A 32 -9.12 -6.91 -5.02
C GLY A 32 -9.56 -6.08 -3.81
N ASN A 33 -10.85 -5.72 -3.80
CA ASN A 33 -11.44 -4.94 -2.70
C ASN A 33 -11.31 -5.63 -1.34
N LYS A 34 -11.43 -6.97 -1.29
CA LYS A 34 -11.25 -7.74 -0.05
C LYS A 34 -9.84 -7.53 0.51
N THR A 35 -8.82 -7.73 -0.31
CA THR A 35 -7.42 -7.51 0.07
C THR A 35 -7.16 -6.08 0.55
N LEU A 36 -7.77 -5.07 -0.09
CA LEU A 36 -7.64 -3.67 0.34
C LEU A 36 -8.28 -3.42 1.71
N VAL A 37 -9.44 -4.03 1.99
CA VAL A 37 -10.12 -3.92 3.29
C VAL A 37 -9.28 -4.61 4.36
N ASP A 38 -8.76 -5.80 4.09
CA ASP A 38 -7.91 -6.55 5.01
C ASP A 38 -6.64 -5.74 5.33
N LEU A 39 -5.97 -5.20 4.30
CA LEU A 39 -4.77 -4.36 4.46
C LEU A 39 -5.05 -3.09 5.27
N ARG A 40 -6.18 -2.43 5.02
CA ARG A 40 -6.60 -1.26 5.78
C ARG A 40 -6.88 -1.57 7.24
N THR A 41 -7.53 -2.70 7.49
CA THR A 41 -7.87 -3.14 8.85
C THR A 41 -6.61 -3.45 9.64
N LEU A 42 -5.64 -4.13 9.02
CA LEU A 42 -4.33 -4.37 9.62
C LEU A 42 -3.61 -3.07 9.94
N ALA A 43 -3.54 -2.13 8.99
CA ALA A 43 -2.92 -0.82 9.20
C ALA A 43 -3.58 -0.03 10.34
N LEU A 44 -4.91 -0.09 10.47
CA LEU A 44 -5.65 0.56 11.56
C LEU A 44 -5.33 -0.05 12.92
N ASN A 45 -5.27 -1.38 13.02
CA ASN A 45 -4.97 -2.06 14.27
C ASN A 45 -3.57 -1.71 14.79
N GLU A 46 -2.61 -1.58 13.88
CA GLU A 46 -1.21 -1.27 14.17
C GLU A 46 -0.91 0.24 14.21
N ASN A 47 -1.94 1.09 14.12
CA ASN A 47 -1.82 2.55 14.09
C ASN A 47 -0.80 3.07 13.06
N THR A 48 -0.77 2.43 11.88
CA THR A 48 0.17 2.73 10.79
C THR A 48 -0.58 2.96 9.46
N SER A 49 0.15 3.18 8.38
CA SER A 49 -0.41 3.35 7.03
C SER A 49 -0.38 2.05 6.22
N MET A 50 -1.32 1.89 5.30
CA MET A 50 -1.40 0.72 4.40
C MET A 50 -0.12 0.53 3.59
N GLY A 51 0.53 1.62 3.20
CA GLY A 51 1.75 1.56 2.40
C GLY A 51 2.97 1.07 3.18
N LEU A 52 3.06 1.38 4.48
CA LEU A 52 4.11 0.84 5.34
C LEU A 52 3.91 -0.65 5.60
N VAL A 53 2.68 -1.08 5.88
CA VAL A 53 2.34 -2.51 6.03
C VAL A 53 2.62 -3.26 4.73
N ALA A 54 2.25 -2.71 3.57
CA ALA A 54 2.52 -3.33 2.28
C ALA A 54 4.03 -3.43 1.99
N LEU A 55 4.84 -2.47 2.45
CA LEU A 55 6.29 -2.52 2.32
C LEU A 55 6.89 -3.60 3.20
N ASP A 56 6.38 -3.77 4.42
CA ASP A 56 6.83 -4.81 5.35
C ASP A 56 6.50 -6.22 4.84
N LEU A 57 5.25 -6.43 4.40
CA LEU A 57 4.83 -7.68 3.74
C LEU A 57 5.69 -8.02 2.52
N GLY A 58 6.23 -7.01 1.84
CA GLY A 58 7.16 -7.17 0.71
C GLY A 58 8.49 -7.82 1.09
N LYS A 59 8.86 -7.86 2.38
CA LYS A 59 10.05 -8.56 2.88
C LYS A 59 9.88 -10.08 2.93
N GLY A 60 8.66 -10.59 2.76
CA GLY A 60 8.38 -12.03 2.74
C GLY A 60 8.59 -12.68 4.11
N PRO A 61 9.44 -13.72 4.25
CA PRO A 61 9.60 -14.45 5.53
C PRO A 61 10.18 -13.62 6.68
N GLU A 62 10.71 -12.42 6.40
CA GLU A 62 11.22 -11.47 7.40
C GLU A 62 10.18 -10.41 7.82
N SER A 63 8.95 -10.51 7.30
CA SER A 63 7.82 -9.64 7.66
C SER A 63 7.41 -9.88 9.12
N GLU A 64 6.97 -8.82 9.80
CA GLU A 64 6.33 -8.94 11.12
C GLU A 64 4.88 -9.48 11.01
N TYR A 65 4.35 -9.52 9.79
CA TYR A 65 2.99 -9.93 9.42
C TYR A 65 2.94 -11.16 8.50
#